data_AF-A0A9E4LUY8-F1
#
_entry.id   AF-A0A9E4LUY8-F1
#
_cell.length_a   1.000
_cell.length_b   1.000
_cell.length_c   1.000
_cell.angle_alpha   90.00
_cell.angle_beta   90.00
_cell.angle_gamma   90.00
#
_symmetry.space_group_name_H-M   'P 1'
#
loop_
_entity.id
_entity.type
_entity.pdbx_description
1 polymer ?
#
loop_
_entity_poly.entity_id
_entity_poly.type
_entity_poly.pdbx_seq_one_letter_code
_entity_poly.pdbx_strand_id
1 'polypeptide(L)'
;MPSSPDAPVLAAGVDELAAEVVDGLTRPAKRLPSRFLYDALGSQLFEAICELPWYRITRGERALLARERATITGLLGDEASIIELGGGSGEKLAILIDALVERGARVETHLVDISPTALDLSARTLGAYPRVSVRCHAAAYLEGLREAVREVDGDRPCLALFLGSNIGNLGPAESDRFLRDIRARLRPGDLLLLGADLVKSEADLILAYDDPLGVTAAFNANLLVRLNRELDADFDLSQFDYRAVWNARASRVETYLVSRSEQTVCLPRAGCCVRLAAGEAIWTESSHKYERAQIAALGERAGFACREQWVEPESQFALTLFDVS
;
A
#
# COMPACT_ATOMS: atom_id res chain seq x y z
N MET A 1 14.69 7.25 14.13
CA MET A 1 13.29 7.48 13.73
C MET A 1 12.92 6.48 12.64
N PRO A 2 11.78 5.78 12.70
CA PRO A 2 11.25 5.15 11.49
C PRO A 2 10.94 6.25 10.47
N SER A 3 11.36 6.05 9.22
CA SER A 3 11.02 6.92 8.09
C SER A 3 9.52 6.80 7.87
N SER A 4 8.78 7.89 8.02
CA SER A 4 7.34 7.92 7.81
C SER A 4 7.07 7.59 6.34
N PRO A 5 6.22 6.61 6.01
CA PRO A 5 5.80 6.35 4.63
C PRO A 5 4.95 7.48 4.03
N ASP A 6 4.56 8.47 4.84
CA ASP A 6 3.97 9.75 4.40
C ASP A 6 5.01 10.82 3.99
N ALA A 7 6.30 10.50 3.99
CA ALA A 7 7.28 11.40 3.39
C ALA A 7 7.03 11.48 1.86
N PRO A 8 6.93 12.69 1.28
CA PRO A 8 6.57 12.89 -0.11
C PRO A 8 7.59 12.23 -1.04
N VAL A 9 7.19 11.15 -1.72
CA VAL A 9 7.96 10.57 -2.81
C VAL A 9 7.43 11.14 -4.12
N LEU A 10 7.83 12.38 -4.43
CA LEU A 10 8.20 12.63 -5.81
C LEU A 10 9.33 11.64 -6.09
N ALA A 11 9.24 10.80 -7.13
CA ALA A 11 10.24 9.79 -7.52
C ALA A 11 11.59 10.05 -6.83
N ALA A 12 11.81 9.42 -5.66
CA ALA A 12 12.84 9.86 -4.71
C ALA A 12 14.10 10.11 -5.52
N GLY A 13 14.53 11.38 -5.57
CA GLY A 13 15.68 11.73 -6.38
C GLY A 13 16.82 10.80 -5.99
N VAL A 14 17.72 10.48 -6.92
CA VAL A 14 18.82 9.55 -6.62
C VAL A 14 19.55 9.91 -5.32
N ASP A 15 19.60 11.20 -4.97
CA ASP A 15 20.14 11.72 -3.72
C ASP A 15 19.31 11.33 -2.47
N GLU A 16 17.98 11.37 -2.52
CA GLU A 16 17.11 10.94 -1.42
C GLU A 16 17.19 9.42 -1.22
N LEU A 17 17.15 8.66 -2.33
CA LEU A 17 17.36 7.20 -2.30
C LEU A 17 18.71 6.88 -1.65
N ALA A 18 19.79 7.55 -2.09
CA ALA A 18 21.12 7.36 -1.53
C ALA A 18 21.17 7.65 -0.03
N ALA A 19 20.60 8.78 0.41
CA ALA A 19 20.61 9.18 1.82
C ALA A 19 19.91 8.15 2.72
N GLU A 20 18.74 7.64 2.31
CA GLU A 20 18.00 6.67 3.10
C GLU A 20 18.56 5.25 3.06
N VAL A 21 19.14 4.85 1.93
CA VAL A 21 19.88 3.58 1.83
C VAL A 21 21.09 3.62 2.75
N VAL A 22 21.82 4.73 2.82
CA VAL A 22 22.95 4.90 3.75
C VAL A 22 22.48 4.84 5.20
N ASP A 23 21.45 5.59 5.59
CA ASP A 23 20.88 5.50 6.96
C ASP A 23 20.42 4.08 7.29
N GLY A 24 19.83 3.38 6.32
CA GLY A 24 19.31 2.04 6.47
C GLY A 24 20.39 0.98 6.66
N LEU A 25 21.41 0.99 5.81
CA LEU A 25 22.45 -0.04 5.76
C LEU A 25 23.59 0.19 6.77
N THR A 26 23.72 1.38 7.34
CA THR A 26 24.73 1.67 8.39
C THR A 26 24.22 1.41 9.81
N ARG A 27 22.94 1.06 9.97
CA ARG A 27 22.36 0.68 11.26
C ARG A 27 22.86 -0.69 11.73
N PRO A 28 22.94 -0.93 13.06
CA PRO A 28 23.20 -2.26 13.60
C PRO A 28 22.16 -3.31 13.16
N ALA A 29 20.89 -2.90 13.10
CA ALA A 29 19.82 -3.67 12.47
C ALA A 29 19.52 -3.02 11.11
N LYS A 30 20.14 -3.57 10.05
CA LYS A 30 20.04 -3.04 8.71
C LYS A 30 18.62 -3.12 8.18
N ARG A 31 18.20 -2.07 7.48
CA ARG A 31 16.86 -1.98 6.88
C ARG A 31 16.90 -1.21 5.58
N LEU A 32 16.00 -1.54 4.67
CA LEU A 32 15.73 -0.75 3.48
C LEU A 32 14.22 -0.48 3.42
N PRO A 33 13.77 0.77 3.23
CA PRO A 33 12.34 1.09 3.19
C PRO A 33 11.60 0.36 2.06
N SER A 34 10.44 -0.24 2.36
CA SER A 34 9.64 -1.01 1.41
C SER A 34 9.16 -0.21 0.20
N ARG A 35 8.98 1.11 0.32
CA ARG A 35 8.59 1.97 -0.81
C ARG A 35 9.57 1.91 -1.99
N PHE A 36 10.84 1.56 -1.75
CA PHE A 36 11.82 1.39 -2.81
C PHE A 36 11.64 0.12 -3.64
N LEU A 37 10.81 -0.84 -3.16
CA LEU A 37 10.43 -2.03 -3.92
C LEU A 37 9.61 -1.70 -5.17
N TYR A 38 8.96 -0.53 -5.24
CA TYR A 38 7.99 -0.17 -6.28
C TYR A 38 8.61 0.67 -7.41
N ASP A 39 9.74 0.24 -7.98
CA ASP A 39 10.14 0.71 -9.30
C ASP A 39 9.31 0.01 -10.40
N ALA A 40 9.54 0.34 -11.67
CA ALA A 40 8.73 -0.21 -12.78
C ALA A 40 8.68 -1.75 -12.82
N LEU A 41 9.80 -2.43 -12.50
CA LEU A 41 9.85 -3.89 -12.44
C LEU A 41 9.17 -4.41 -11.17
N GLY A 42 9.44 -3.78 -10.03
CA GLY A 42 8.85 -4.17 -8.76
C GLY A 42 7.33 -4.03 -8.74
N SER A 43 6.77 -2.98 -9.34
CA SER A 43 5.32 -2.85 -9.52
C SER A 43 4.74 -4.01 -10.33
N GLN A 44 5.40 -4.45 -11.41
CA GLN A 44 4.93 -5.61 -12.19
C GLN A 44 5.03 -6.92 -11.41
N LEU A 45 6.08 -7.10 -10.61
CA LEU A 45 6.22 -8.25 -9.72
C LEU A 45 5.11 -8.26 -8.66
N PHE A 46 4.75 -7.09 -8.11
CA PHE A 46 3.64 -6.98 -7.17
C PHE A 46 2.28 -7.29 -7.79
N GLU A 47 2.02 -6.85 -9.03
CA GLU A 47 0.82 -7.26 -9.77
C GLU A 47 0.80 -8.78 -9.97
N ALA A 48 1.94 -9.40 -10.28
CA ALA A 48 2.03 -10.86 -10.35
C ALA A 48 1.76 -11.55 -8.99
N ILE A 49 2.22 -10.96 -7.88
CA ILE A 49 1.90 -11.43 -6.53
C ILE A 49 0.38 -11.40 -6.29
N CYS A 50 -0.30 -10.33 -6.72
CA CYS A 50 -1.75 -10.18 -6.57
C CYS A 50 -2.56 -11.30 -7.24
N GLU A 51 -2.00 -11.96 -8.27
CA GLU A 51 -2.61 -13.07 -9.00
C GLU A 51 -2.25 -14.45 -8.41
N LEU A 52 -1.33 -14.53 -7.44
CA LEU A 52 -0.95 -15.80 -6.84
C LEU A 52 -2.12 -16.43 -6.07
N PRO A 53 -2.31 -17.76 -6.14
CA PRO A 53 -3.41 -18.43 -5.45
C PRO A 53 -3.33 -18.30 -3.91
N TRP A 54 -2.11 -18.16 -3.39
CA TRP A 54 -1.80 -18.02 -1.96
C TRP A 54 -1.93 -16.59 -1.44
N TYR A 55 -1.71 -15.59 -2.28
CA TYR A 55 -1.90 -14.18 -1.91
C TYR A 55 -3.37 -13.78 -2.06
N ARG A 56 -4.21 -14.25 -1.14
CA ARG A 56 -5.68 -14.12 -1.24
C ARG A 56 -6.21 -12.71 -0.99
N ILE A 57 -5.36 -11.78 -0.55
CA ILE A 57 -5.72 -10.42 -0.13
C ILE A 57 -6.49 -9.69 -1.24
N THR A 58 -5.89 -9.60 -2.44
CA THR A 58 -6.48 -8.87 -3.57
C THR A 58 -7.82 -9.48 -4.01
N ARG A 59 -7.89 -10.81 -4.10
CA ARG A 59 -9.12 -11.53 -4.46
C ARG A 59 -10.23 -11.36 -3.42
N GLY A 60 -9.88 -11.43 -2.13
CA GLY A 60 -10.80 -11.23 -1.03
C GLY A 60 -11.39 -9.82 -1.01
N GLU A 61 -10.54 -8.82 -1.17
CA GLU A 61 -10.96 -7.41 -1.25
C GLU A 61 -11.89 -7.16 -2.44
N ARG A 62 -11.55 -7.67 -3.64
CA ARG A 62 -12.41 -7.56 -4.83
C ARG A 62 -13.76 -8.23 -4.63
N ALA A 63 -13.81 -9.40 -4.01
CA ALA A 63 -15.05 -10.11 -3.72
C ALA A 63 -15.95 -9.28 -2.78
N LEU A 64 -15.37 -8.64 -1.76
CA LEU A 64 -16.11 -7.73 -0.88
C LEU A 64 -16.61 -6.49 -1.61
N LEU A 65 -15.75 -5.82 -2.39
CA LEU A 65 -16.16 -4.66 -3.17
C LEU A 65 -17.32 -5.04 -4.11
N ALA A 66 -17.24 -6.16 -4.80
CA ALA A 66 -18.30 -6.62 -5.70
C ALA A 66 -19.61 -6.92 -4.97
N ARG A 67 -19.53 -7.55 -3.80
CA ARG A 67 -20.70 -7.91 -2.99
C ARG A 67 -21.38 -6.68 -2.38
N GLU A 68 -20.58 -5.73 -1.89
CA GLU A 68 -21.06 -4.58 -1.11
C GLU A 68 -21.16 -3.29 -1.95
N ARG A 69 -20.85 -3.33 -3.26
CA ARG A 69 -20.83 -2.14 -4.14
C ARG A 69 -22.12 -1.33 -4.08
N ALA A 70 -23.27 -1.98 -3.99
CA ALA A 70 -24.56 -1.29 -3.92
C ALA A 70 -24.75 -0.56 -2.58
N THR A 71 -24.36 -1.18 -1.46
CA THR A 71 -24.41 -0.58 -0.12
C THR A 71 -23.46 0.63 -0.04
N ILE A 72 -22.21 0.46 -0.47
CA ILE A 72 -21.18 1.51 -0.44
C ILE A 72 -21.59 2.70 -1.33
N THR A 73 -21.95 2.43 -2.58
CA THR A 73 -22.30 3.50 -3.54
C THR A 73 -23.66 4.11 -3.25
N GLY A 74 -24.58 3.39 -2.60
CA GLY A 74 -25.92 3.88 -2.22
C GLY A 74 -25.89 5.09 -1.28
N LEU A 75 -24.78 5.30 -0.58
CA LEU A 75 -24.53 6.45 0.28
C LEU A 75 -24.07 7.70 -0.51
N LEU A 76 -23.73 7.52 -1.79
CA LEU A 76 -23.34 8.59 -2.70
C LEU A 76 -24.54 9.00 -3.56
N GLY A 77 -24.61 10.31 -3.83
CA GLY A 77 -25.63 10.91 -4.68
C GLY A 77 -25.34 10.74 -6.18
N ASP A 78 -26.14 11.41 -7.01
CA ASP A 78 -26.02 11.38 -8.47
C ASP A 78 -24.75 12.10 -8.98
N GLU A 79 -24.13 12.92 -8.14
CA GLU A 79 -22.80 13.49 -8.35
C GLU A 79 -21.88 13.01 -7.22
N ALA A 80 -21.02 12.05 -7.52
CA ALA A 80 -20.15 11.40 -6.56
C ALA A 80 -18.69 11.83 -6.76
N SER A 81 -17.98 12.11 -5.66
CA SER A 81 -16.52 12.26 -5.65
C SER A 81 -15.89 11.07 -4.93
N ILE A 82 -14.88 10.47 -5.55
CA ILE A 82 -14.09 9.38 -4.97
C ILE A 82 -12.62 9.77 -5.01
N ILE A 83 -11.93 9.60 -3.89
CA ILE A 83 -10.47 9.77 -3.80
C ILE A 83 -9.87 8.41 -3.46
N GLU A 84 -9.02 7.86 -4.31
CA GLU A 84 -8.31 6.60 -4.05
C GLU A 84 -6.84 6.84 -3.71
N LEU A 85 -6.43 6.39 -2.53
CA LEU A 85 -5.06 6.48 -2.04
C LEU A 85 -4.34 5.15 -2.31
N GLY A 86 -3.42 5.14 -3.28
CA GLY A 86 -2.71 3.95 -3.72
C GLY A 86 -3.58 3.04 -4.59
N GLY A 87 -4.02 3.55 -5.75
CA GLY A 87 -5.01 2.87 -6.59
C GLY A 87 -4.51 1.72 -7.44
N GLY A 88 -3.19 1.56 -7.61
CA GLY A 88 -2.61 0.50 -8.44
C GLY A 88 -3.16 0.55 -9.88
N SER A 89 -3.76 -0.55 -10.35
CA SER A 89 -4.33 -0.68 -11.70
C SER A 89 -5.72 -0.03 -11.88
N GLY A 90 -6.34 0.45 -10.81
CA GLY A 90 -7.71 1.04 -10.83
C GLY A 90 -8.84 0.01 -10.94
N GLU A 91 -8.54 -1.28 -11.05
CA GLU A 91 -9.56 -2.32 -11.22
C GLU A 91 -10.49 -2.47 -10.01
N LYS A 92 -9.98 -2.23 -8.80
CA LYS A 92 -10.79 -2.27 -7.58
C LYS A 92 -11.80 -1.12 -7.55
N LEU A 93 -11.34 0.09 -7.88
CA LEU A 93 -12.21 1.25 -8.00
C LEU A 93 -13.25 1.07 -9.12
N ALA A 94 -12.86 0.46 -10.25
CA ALA A 94 -13.78 0.18 -11.35
C ALA A 94 -15.05 -0.57 -10.91
N ILE A 95 -14.97 -1.48 -9.92
CA ILE A 95 -16.13 -2.19 -9.36
C ILE A 95 -17.17 -1.23 -8.75
N LEU A 96 -16.72 -0.19 -8.05
CA LEU A 96 -17.60 0.83 -7.46
C LEU A 96 -18.09 1.81 -8.52
N ILE A 97 -17.22 2.18 -9.46
CA ILE A 97 -17.57 3.05 -10.59
C ILE A 97 -18.64 2.41 -11.47
N ASP A 98 -18.55 1.12 -11.77
CA ASP A 98 -19.58 0.36 -12.48
C ASP A 98 -20.96 0.56 -11.84
N ALA A 99 -21.07 0.36 -10.52
CA ALA A 99 -22.33 0.49 -9.79
C ALA A 99 -22.88 1.93 -9.79
N LEU A 100 -22.01 2.95 -9.74
CA LEU A 100 -22.40 4.35 -9.83
C LEU A 100 -22.88 4.72 -11.25
N VAL A 101 -22.16 4.27 -12.27
CA VAL A 101 -22.49 4.53 -13.67
C VAL A 101 -23.77 3.79 -14.10
N GLU A 102 -23.97 2.55 -13.64
CA GLU A 102 -25.21 1.77 -13.82
C GLU A 102 -26.44 2.53 -13.28
N ARG A 103 -26.28 3.29 -12.20
CA ARG A 103 -27.32 4.17 -11.62
C ARG A 103 -27.47 5.52 -12.33
N GLY A 104 -26.60 5.82 -13.30
CA GLY A 104 -26.61 7.11 -13.99
C GLY A 104 -25.99 8.25 -13.20
N ALA A 105 -25.10 7.96 -12.23
CA ALA A 105 -24.33 8.99 -11.56
C ALA A 105 -23.25 9.59 -12.48
N ARG A 106 -22.79 10.81 -12.17
CA ARG A 106 -21.55 11.40 -12.67
C ARG A 106 -20.51 11.23 -11.57
N VAL A 107 -19.33 10.76 -11.94
CA VAL A 107 -18.28 10.48 -10.96
C VAL A 107 -17.03 11.30 -11.26
N GLU A 108 -16.55 11.99 -10.24
CA GLU A 108 -15.22 12.55 -10.21
C GLU A 108 -14.31 11.63 -9.41
N THR A 109 -13.21 11.19 -10.02
CA THR A 109 -12.20 10.37 -9.36
C THR A 109 -10.89 11.13 -9.24
N HIS A 110 -10.31 11.09 -8.04
CA HIS A 110 -8.97 11.57 -7.77
C HIS A 110 -8.10 10.37 -7.41
N LEU A 111 -7.08 10.12 -8.22
CA LEU A 111 -6.15 9.01 -8.03
C LEU A 111 -4.87 9.57 -7.42
N VAL A 112 -4.49 9.09 -6.24
CA VAL A 112 -3.28 9.51 -5.54
C VAL A 112 -2.32 8.33 -5.49
N ASP A 113 -1.15 8.47 -6.11
CA ASP A 113 -0.11 7.45 -6.07
C ASP A 113 1.26 8.07 -6.30
N ILE A 114 2.30 7.46 -5.74
CA ILE A 114 3.70 7.87 -5.98
C ILE A 114 4.23 7.32 -7.31
N SER A 115 3.59 6.27 -7.85
CA SER A 115 3.97 5.60 -9.08
C SER A 115 3.25 6.24 -10.28
N PRO A 116 3.98 6.92 -11.19
CA PRO A 116 3.38 7.45 -12.42
C PRO A 116 2.76 6.34 -13.28
N THR A 117 3.37 5.15 -13.29
CA THR A 117 2.86 4.00 -14.02
C THR A 117 1.51 3.53 -13.49
N ALA A 118 1.33 3.52 -12.16
CA ALA A 118 0.04 3.16 -11.55
C ALA A 118 -1.04 4.19 -11.89
N LEU A 119 -0.72 5.49 -11.80
CA LEU A 119 -1.63 6.57 -12.20
C LEU A 119 -2.05 6.46 -13.66
N ASP A 120 -1.11 6.20 -14.57
CA ASP A 120 -1.39 6.04 -16.00
C ASP A 120 -2.30 4.82 -16.27
N LEU A 121 -2.06 3.70 -15.59
CA LEU A 121 -2.85 2.49 -15.76
C LEU A 121 -4.28 2.71 -15.23
N SER A 122 -4.42 3.19 -14.00
CA SER A 122 -5.71 3.46 -13.38
C SER A 122 -6.50 4.53 -14.16
N ALA A 123 -5.85 5.58 -14.66
CA ALA A 123 -6.51 6.58 -15.49
C ALA A 123 -7.03 6.03 -16.82
N ARG A 124 -6.33 5.07 -17.43
CA ARG A 124 -6.83 4.37 -18.63
C ARG A 124 -8.02 3.47 -18.30
N THR A 125 -7.94 2.71 -17.21
CA THR A 125 -9.02 1.84 -16.73
C THR A 125 -10.30 2.65 -16.49
N LEU A 126 -10.20 3.74 -15.73
CA LEU A 126 -11.35 4.55 -15.33
C LEU A 126 -11.79 5.56 -16.40
N GLY A 127 -10.88 6.00 -17.27
CA GLY A 127 -11.19 6.88 -18.40
C GLY A 127 -12.02 6.21 -19.50
N ALA A 128 -12.18 4.89 -19.47
CA ALA A 128 -13.08 4.16 -20.37
C ALA A 128 -14.57 4.44 -20.11
N TYR A 129 -14.91 5.02 -18.96
CA TYR A 129 -16.28 5.29 -18.55
C TYR A 129 -16.73 6.70 -18.98
N PRO A 130 -17.78 6.86 -19.83
CA PRO A 130 -18.16 8.16 -20.38
C PRO A 130 -18.60 9.22 -19.36
N ARG A 131 -18.99 8.82 -18.15
CA ARG A 131 -19.51 9.69 -17.08
C ARG A 131 -18.53 9.85 -15.92
N VAL A 132 -17.28 9.46 -16.13
CA VAL A 132 -16.21 9.53 -15.14
C VAL A 132 -15.18 10.55 -15.59
N SER A 133 -14.84 11.47 -14.70
CA SER A 133 -13.69 12.35 -14.85
C SER A 133 -12.58 11.87 -13.93
N VAL A 134 -11.35 11.83 -14.44
CA VAL A 134 -10.19 11.32 -13.70
C VAL A 134 -9.16 12.43 -13.52
N ARG A 135 -8.70 12.65 -12.29
CA ARG A 135 -7.59 13.54 -11.94
C ARG A 135 -6.50 12.75 -11.22
N CYS A 136 -5.25 12.90 -11.64
CA CYS A 136 -4.13 12.17 -11.07
C CYS A 136 -3.24 13.10 -10.22
N HIS A 137 -2.86 12.64 -9.04
CA HIS A 137 -2.02 13.33 -8.07
C HIS A 137 -0.77 12.48 -7.81
N ALA A 138 0.34 12.83 -8.46
CA ALA A 138 1.63 12.15 -8.32
C ALA A 138 2.31 12.59 -7.02
N ALA A 139 1.85 12.02 -5.90
CA ALA A 139 2.23 12.44 -4.55
C ALA A 139 2.09 11.30 -3.55
N ALA A 140 2.70 11.47 -2.37
CA ALA A 140 2.40 10.61 -1.22
C ALA A 140 0.95 10.80 -0.74
N TYR A 141 0.41 9.81 -0.05
CA TYR A 141 -1.02 9.71 0.30
C TYR A 141 -1.60 10.98 0.93
N LEU A 142 -0.99 11.52 2.00
CA LEU A 142 -1.54 12.67 2.72
C LEU A 142 -1.40 14.00 1.97
N GLU A 143 -0.40 14.13 1.10
CA GLU A 143 -0.20 15.30 0.24
C GLU A 143 -1.21 15.29 -0.91
N GLY A 144 -1.31 14.16 -1.62
CA GLY A 144 -2.28 14.00 -2.70
C GLY A 144 -3.73 14.05 -2.19
N LEU A 145 -4.03 13.51 -1.01
CA LEU A 145 -5.35 13.68 -0.39
C LEU A 145 -5.68 15.15 -0.14
N ARG A 146 -4.71 15.94 0.34
CA ARG A 146 -4.88 17.37 0.58
C ARG A 146 -5.15 18.14 -0.72
N GLU A 147 -4.52 17.74 -1.81
CA GLU A 147 -4.74 18.33 -3.14
C GLU A 147 -6.09 17.92 -3.71
N ALA A 148 -6.40 16.63 -3.69
CA ALA A 148 -7.67 16.09 -4.15
C ALA A 148 -8.88 16.73 -3.45
N VAL A 149 -8.87 16.83 -2.11
CA VAL A 149 -9.98 17.45 -1.35
C VAL A 149 -10.21 18.92 -1.72
N ARG A 150 -9.16 19.68 -2.08
CA ARG A 150 -9.32 21.08 -2.52
C ARG A 150 -9.97 21.21 -3.89
N GLU A 151 -9.86 20.16 -4.68
CA GLU A 151 -10.35 20.11 -6.05
C GLU A 151 -11.73 19.46 -6.19
N VAL A 152 -12.20 18.76 -5.16
CA VAL A 152 -13.57 18.24 -5.09
C VAL A 152 -14.55 19.41 -5.16
N ASP A 153 -15.40 19.43 -6.20
CA ASP A 153 -16.32 20.54 -6.42
C ASP A 153 -17.45 20.59 -5.36
N GLY A 154 -17.63 21.76 -4.75
CA GLY A 154 -18.78 22.06 -3.90
C GLY A 154 -18.85 21.25 -2.60
N ASP A 155 -20.06 21.16 -2.04
CA ASP A 155 -20.33 20.49 -0.75
C ASP A 155 -20.75 19.02 -0.91
N ARG A 156 -20.40 18.38 -2.04
CA ARG A 156 -20.75 16.97 -2.27
C ARG A 156 -19.96 16.02 -1.36
N PRO A 157 -20.60 14.99 -0.77
CA PRO A 157 -19.91 13.95 -0.01
C PRO A 157 -18.84 13.25 -0.85
N CYS A 158 -17.66 13.09 -0.27
CA CYS A 158 -16.54 12.38 -0.89
C CYS A 158 -16.33 11.01 -0.21
N LEU A 159 -16.10 9.97 -1.00
CA LEU A 159 -15.63 8.67 -0.53
C LEU A 159 -14.11 8.55 -0.71
N ALA A 160 -13.36 8.60 0.38
CA ALA A 160 -11.94 8.27 0.39
C ALA A 160 -11.76 6.75 0.49
N LEU A 161 -10.88 6.19 -0.33
CA LEU A 161 -10.54 4.77 -0.35
C LEU A 161 -9.09 4.57 0.05
N PHE A 162 -8.85 3.71 1.03
CA PHE A 162 -7.51 3.22 1.35
C PHE A 162 -7.55 1.69 1.42
N LEU A 163 -7.21 1.07 0.30
CA LEU A 163 -7.48 -0.34 0.01
C LEU A 163 -6.18 -1.17 0.03
N GLY A 164 -6.30 -2.47 -0.18
CA GLY A 164 -5.18 -3.40 -0.37
C GLY A 164 -4.41 -3.73 0.90
N SER A 165 -4.95 -3.42 2.07
CA SER A 165 -4.24 -3.52 3.35
C SER A 165 -2.95 -2.69 3.40
N ASN A 166 -2.86 -1.59 2.64
CA ASN A 166 -1.74 -0.66 2.72
C ASN A 166 -1.54 -0.08 4.13
N ILE A 167 -2.61 -0.01 4.94
CA ILE A 167 -2.54 0.36 6.36
C ILE A 167 -1.61 -0.56 7.16
N GLY A 168 -1.48 -1.83 6.75
CA GLY A 168 -0.60 -2.81 7.38
C GLY A 168 0.88 -2.50 7.20
N ASN A 169 1.25 -1.66 6.23
CA ASN A 169 2.64 -1.25 6.04
C ASN A 169 3.09 -0.19 7.06
N LEU A 170 2.15 0.31 7.88
CA LEU A 170 2.40 1.31 8.91
C LEU A 170 2.54 0.64 10.27
N GLY A 171 3.52 1.09 11.07
CA GLY A 171 3.57 0.69 12.47
C GLY A 171 2.33 1.14 13.25
N PRO A 172 2.06 0.59 14.46
CA PRO A 172 0.86 0.95 15.24
C PRO A 172 0.69 2.46 15.51
N ALA A 173 1.77 3.15 15.91
CA ALA A 173 1.71 4.60 16.13
C ALA A 173 1.58 5.40 14.83
N GLU A 174 2.09 4.86 13.72
CA GLU A 174 2.05 5.49 12.40
C GLU A 174 0.67 5.36 11.78
N SER A 175 0.05 4.18 11.82
CA SER A 175 -1.34 3.95 11.38
C SER A 175 -2.33 4.82 12.17
N ASP A 176 -2.17 4.92 13.49
CA ASP A 176 -2.97 5.82 14.33
C ASP A 176 -2.84 7.29 13.88
N ARG A 177 -1.61 7.75 13.58
CA ARG A 177 -1.37 9.13 13.11
C ARG A 177 -1.93 9.35 11.71
N PHE A 178 -1.66 8.42 10.80
CA PHE A 178 -2.09 8.46 9.41
C PHE A 178 -3.61 8.60 9.30
N LEU A 179 -4.37 7.79 10.05
CA LEU A 179 -5.82 7.88 10.02
C LEU A 179 -6.35 9.18 10.65
N ARG A 180 -5.71 9.72 11.70
CA ARG A 180 -6.04 11.06 12.21
C ARG A 180 -5.80 12.14 11.15
N ASP A 181 -4.71 12.01 10.39
CA ASP A 181 -4.37 12.96 9.33
C ASP A 181 -5.33 12.86 8.14
N ILE A 182 -5.79 11.67 7.78
CA ILE A 182 -6.91 11.50 6.83
C ILE A 182 -8.17 12.17 7.40
N ARG A 183 -8.55 11.84 8.64
CA ARG A 183 -9.75 12.40 9.29
C ARG A 183 -9.75 13.92 9.27
N ALA A 184 -8.61 14.56 9.55
CA ALA A 184 -8.49 16.01 9.58
C ALA A 184 -8.65 16.69 8.21
N ARG A 185 -8.52 15.95 7.11
CA ARG A 185 -8.67 16.45 5.75
C ARG A 185 -10.09 16.24 5.20
N LEU A 186 -10.82 15.26 5.71
CA LEU A 186 -12.20 14.98 5.30
C LEU A 186 -13.20 15.84 6.09
N ARG A 187 -14.30 16.19 5.43
CA ARG A 187 -15.38 17.04 5.97
C ARG A 187 -16.49 16.18 6.59
N PRO A 188 -17.27 16.72 7.55
CA PRO A 188 -18.49 16.05 8.00
C PRO A 188 -19.39 15.66 6.81
N GLY A 189 -19.82 14.41 6.77
CA GLY A 189 -20.58 13.82 5.65
C GLY A 189 -19.73 13.05 4.63
N ASP A 190 -18.40 13.24 4.62
CA ASP A 190 -17.51 12.39 3.84
C ASP A 190 -17.40 10.97 4.45
N LEU A 191 -16.87 10.04 3.67
CA LEU A 191 -16.74 8.63 4.03
C LEU A 191 -15.30 8.16 3.85
N LEU A 192 -14.89 7.18 4.64
CA LEU A 192 -13.64 6.43 4.44
C LEU A 192 -13.97 4.94 4.31
N LEU A 193 -13.53 4.31 3.22
CA LEU A 193 -13.50 2.85 3.10
C LEU A 193 -12.06 2.36 3.26
N LEU A 194 -11.84 1.58 4.33
CA LEU A 194 -10.54 1.05 4.70
C LEU A 194 -10.50 -0.46 4.48
N GLY A 195 -9.56 -0.93 3.67
CA GLY A 195 -9.23 -2.34 3.49
C GLY A 195 -8.09 -2.76 4.40
N ALA A 196 -8.25 -3.87 5.13
CA ALA A 196 -7.22 -4.40 6.02
C ALA A 196 -7.22 -5.93 6.04
N ASP A 197 -6.02 -6.50 5.97
CA ASP A 197 -5.80 -7.93 6.07
C ASP A 197 -5.85 -8.38 7.54
N LEU A 198 -6.61 -9.43 7.82
CA LEU A 198 -6.80 -9.90 9.18
C LEU A 198 -5.81 -11.00 9.57
N VAL A 199 -5.67 -11.18 10.87
CA VAL A 199 -4.98 -12.34 11.43
C VAL A 199 -5.66 -13.62 10.95
N LYS A 200 -4.84 -14.58 10.53
CA LYS A 200 -5.23 -15.92 10.05
C LYS A 200 -4.14 -16.91 10.46
N SER A 201 -4.20 -18.15 9.96
CA SER A 201 -3.17 -19.14 10.31
C SER A 201 -1.77 -18.66 9.88
N GLU A 202 -0.76 -18.93 10.70
CA GLU A 202 0.63 -18.60 10.37
C GLU A 202 1.05 -19.24 9.04
N ALA A 203 0.60 -20.46 8.77
CA ALA A 203 0.86 -21.14 7.51
C ALA A 203 0.32 -20.36 6.31
N ASP A 204 -0.92 -19.85 6.37
CA ASP A 204 -1.48 -19.03 5.29
C ASP A 204 -0.76 -17.68 5.15
N LEU A 205 -0.39 -17.07 6.28
CA LEU A 205 0.37 -15.80 6.28
C LEU A 205 1.74 -15.98 5.66
N ILE A 206 2.50 -17.00 6.04
CA ILE A 206 3.80 -17.25 5.43
C ILE A 206 3.65 -17.60 3.96
N LEU A 207 2.70 -18.48 3.60
CA LEU A 207 2.52 -18.91 2.22
C LEU A 207 2.10 -17.79 1.26
N ALA A 208 1.43 -16.74 1.78
CA ALA A 208 1.12 -15.55 1.00
C ALA A 208 2.36 -14.67 0.73
N TYR A 209 3.38 -14.72 1.58
CA TYR A 209 4.59 -13.88 1.47
C TYR A 209 5.85 -14.67 1.10
N ASP A 210 5.80 -15.99 1.10
CA ASP A 210 6.88 -16.90 0.72
C ASP A 210 6.30 -17.96 -0.23
N ASP A 211 5.81 -17.46 -1.36
CA ASP A 211 5.17 -18.30 -2.36
C ASP A 211 6.17 -19.30 -2.97
N PRO A 212 5.74 -20.54 -3.25
CA PRO A 212 6.63 -21.58 -3.77
C PRO A 212 7.11 -21.33 -5.21
N LEU A 213 6.57 -20.32 -5.90
CA LEU A 213 7.03 -19.90 -7.24
C LEU A 213 8.19 -18.90 -7.15
N GLY A 214 8.48 -18.36 -5.97
CA GLY A 214 9.58 -17.41 -5.73
C GLY A 214 9.31 -16.01 -6.26
N VAL A 215 8.06 -15.65 -6.56
CA VAL A 215 7.72 -14.33 -7.11
C VAL A 215 7.91 -13.24 -6.05
N THR A 216 7.50 -13.49 -4.80
CA THR A 216 7.68 -12.55 -3.68
C THR A 216 9.15 -12.41 -3.28
N ALA A 217 9.92 -13.50 -3.40
CA ALA A 217 11.37 -13.47 -3.23
C ALA A 217 12.04 -12.60 -4.31
N ALA A 218 11.64 -12.75 -5.58
CA ALA A 218 12.12 -11.92 -6.68
C ALA A 218 11.73 -10.44 -6.51
N PHE A 219 10.51 -10.16 -6.04
CA PHE A 219 10.05 -8.82 -5.69
C PHE A 219 10.95 -8.16 -4.63
N ASN A 220 11.32 -8.89 -3.56
CA ASN A 220 12.22 -8.36 -2.55
C ASN A 220 13.66 -8.20 -3.08
N ALA A 221 14.18 -9.17 -3.84
CA ALA A 221 15.51 -9.10 -4.44
C ALA A 221 15.66 -7.97 -5.48
N ASN A 222 14.55 -7.56 -6.13
CA ASN A 222 14.52 -6.42 -7.05
C ASN A 222 15.00 -5.12 -6.40
N LEU A 223 14.86 -4.98 -5.07
CA LEU A 223 15.42 -3.86 -4.34
C LEU A 223 16.94 -3.75 -4.57
N LEU A 224 17.66 -4.86 -4.52
CA LEU A 224 19.11 -4.88 -4.77
C LEU A 224 19.43 -4.57 -6.24
N VAL A 225 18.62 -5.06 -7.19
CA VAL A 225 18.74 -4.72 -8.61
C VAL A 225 18.62 -3.21 -8.82
N ARG A 226 17.63 -2.60 -8.17
CA ARG A 226 17.44 -1.15 -8.20
C ARG A 226 18.64 -0.41 -7.64
N LEU A 227 19.15 -0.82 -6.49
CA LEU A 227 20.33 -0.17 -5.90
C LEU A 227 21.57 -0.32 -6.78
N ASN A 228 21.78 -1.48 -7.40
CA ASN A 228 22.86 -1.68 -8.37
C ASN A 228 22.73 -0.73 -9.57
N ARG A 229 21.51 -0.53 -10.07
CA ARG A 229 21.24 0.34 -11.22
C ARG A 229 21.32 1.84 -10.89
N GLU A 230 20.73 2.28 -9.78
CA GLU A 230 20.56 3.70 -9.47
C GLU A 230 21.70 4.28 -8.64
N LEU A 231 22.37 3.45 -7.82
CA LEU A 231 23.44 3.87 -6.92
C LEU A 231 24.83 3.31 -7.30
N ASP A 232 24.93 2.66 -8.47
CA ASP A 232 26.11 1.90 -8.93
C ASP A 232 26.58 0.86 -7.91
N ALA A 233 25.64 0.29 -7.13
CA ALA A 233 25.97 -0.71 -6.13
C ALA A 233 26.43 -2.03 -6.76
N ASP A 234 27.16 -2.83 -5.97
CA ASP A 234 27.72 -4.11 -6.40
C ASP A 234 27.14 -5.32 -5.64
N PHE A 235 25.85 -5.27 -5.28
CA PHE A 235 25.17 -6.44 -4.67
C PHE A 235 25.20 -7.64 -5.63
N ASP A 236 25.81 -8.76 -5.20
CA ASP A 236 25.62 -10.06 -5.84
C ASP A 236 24.35 -10.72 -5.31
N LEU A 237 23.28 -10.68 -6.10
CA LEU A 237 21.98 -11.25 -5.72
C LEU A 237 22.05 -12.74 -5.36
N SER A 238 23.01 -13.49 -5.92
CA SER A 238 23.18 -14.91 -5.60
C SER A 238 23.65 -15.16 -4.16
N GLN A 239 24.13 -14.11 -3.48
CA GLN A 239 24.57 -14.14 -2.09
C GLN A 239 23.49 -13.73 -1.10
N PHE A 240 22.22 -13.61 -1.53
CA PHE A 240 21.10 -13.26 -0.65
C PHE A 240 19.99 -14.31 -0.71
N ASP A 241 19.58 -14.80 0.46
CA ASP A 241 18.38 -15.59 0.61
C ASP A 241 17.20 -14.68 1.00
N TYR A 242 16.01 -15.01 0.50
CA TYR A 242 14.77 -14.39 0.95
C TYR A 242 14.23 -15.11 2.19
N ARG A 243 13.69 -14.35 3.15
CA ARG A 243 13.05 -14.93 4.34
C ARG A 243 11.83 -14.10 4.75
N ALA A 244 10.67 -14.75 4.83
CA ALA A 244 9.48 -14.22 5.48
C ALA A 244 9.30 -14.87 6.87
N VAL A 245 8.87 -14.10 7.86
CA VAL A 245 8.55 -14.60 9.20
C VAL A 245 7.28 -13.97 9.74
N TRP A 246 6.51 -14.74 10.50
CA TRP A 246 5.36 -14.24 11.24
C TRP A 246 5.81 -13.83 12.65
N ASN A 247 5.70 -12.55 12.96
CA ASN A 247 5.95 -12.02 14.29
C ASN A 247 4.63 -11.92 15.06
N ALA A 248 4.22 -13.01 15.70
CA ALA A 248 2.96 -13.09 16.45
C ALA A 248 2.82 -12.01 17.52
N ARG A 249 3.92 -11.63 18.19
CA ARG A 249 3.90 -10.58 19.23
C ARG A 249 3.56 -9.20 18.67
N ALA A 250 4.05 -8.90 17.47
CA ALA A 250 3.79 -7.63 16.79
C ALA A 250 2.63 -7.69 15.79
N SER A 251 2.01 -8.87 15.62
CA SER A 251 0.96 -9.15 14.65
C SER A 251 1.31 -8.67 13.24
N ARG A 252 2.46 -9.10 12.71
CA ARG A 252 2.90 -8.75 11.35
C ARG A 252 3.73 -9.85 10.70
N VAL A 253 3.67 -9.90 9.38
CA VAL A 253 4.70 -10.57 8.57
C VAL A 253 5.88 -9.61 8.41
N GLU A 254 7.10 -10.12 8.52
CA GLU A 254 8.34 -9.39 8.28
C GLU A 254 9.12 -10.10 7.17
N THR A 255 9.69 -9.32 6.25
CA THR A 255 10.51 -9.86 5.16
C THR A 255 11.94 -9.36 5.24
N TYR A 256 12.85 -10.22 4.81
CA TYR A 256 14.29 -10.00 4.91
C TYR A 256 15.03 -10.48 3.67
N LEU A 257 16.11 -9.78 3.34
CA LEU A 257 17.20 -10.27 2.51
C LEU A 257 18.36 -10.66 3.43
N VAL A 258 18.77 -11.94 3.40
CA VAL A 258 19.74 -12.51 4.33
C VAL A 258 21.02 -12.85 3.59
N SER A 259 22.14 -12.26 4.04
CA SER A 259 23.46 -12.50 3.45
C SER A 259 23.89 -13.96 3.66
N ARG A 260 24.26 -14.67 2.61
CA ARG A 260 24.71 -16.08 2.65
C ARG A 260 26.15 -16.21 3.12
N SER A 261 26.95 -15.17 2.91
CA SER A 261 28.38 -15.14 3.21
C SER A 261 28.76 -13.80 3.85
N GLU A 262 29.98 -13.71 4.37
CA GLU A 262 30.54 -12.42 4.72
C GLU A 262 30.93 -11.68 3.44
N GLN A 263 30.40 -10.47 3.26
CA GLN A 263 30.63 -9.67 2.05
C GLN A 263 30.67 -8.18 2.37
N THR A 264 31.35 -7.41 1.52
CA THR A 264 31.31 -5.95 1.53
C THR A 264 30.66 -5.50 0.25
N VAL A 265 29.61 -4.68 0.38
CA VAL A 265 28.90 -4.08 -0.75
C VAL A 265 29.23 -2.61 -0.77
N CYS A 266 29.67 -2.10 -1.91
CA CYS A 266 29.93 -0.69 -2.14
C CYS A 266 28.82 -0.07 -2.98
N LEU A 267 28.43 1.16 -2.62
CA LEU A 267 27.43 1.98 -3.30
C LEU A 267 28.09 3.33 -3.65
N PRO A 268 28.88 3.40 -4.74
CA PRO A 268 29.71 4.56 -5.05
C PRO A 268 28.93 5.88 -5.15
N ARG A 269 27.73 5.87 -5.74
CA ARG A 269 26.91 7.09 -5.83
C ARG A 269 26.34 7.54 -4.51
N ALA A 270 26.23 6.63 -3.54
CA ALA A 270 25.86 6.95 -2.16
C ALA A 270 27.09 7.23 -1.27
N GLY A 271 28.31 7.09 -1.80
CA GLY A 271 29.55 7.34 -1.07
C GLY A 271 29.77 6.41 0.11
N CYS A 272 29.25 5.18 0.09
CA CYS A 272 29.34 4.25 1.21
C CYS A 272 29.75 2.83 0.77
N CYS A 273 30.36 2.09 1.70
CA CYS A 273 30.47 0.64 1.62
C CYS A 273 30.00 0.06 2.95
N VAL A 274 29.27 -1.05 2.90
CA VAL A 274 28.71 -1.71 4.08
C VAL A 274 29.18 -3.16 4.13
N ARG A 275 29.56 -3.60 5.33
CA ARG A 275 29.88 -5.00 5.60
C ARG A 275 28.64 -5.73 6.08
N LEU A 276 28.44 -6.92 5.52
CA LEU A 276 27.44 -7.89 5.92
C LEU A 276 28.15 -9.15 6.42
N ALA A 277 27.81 -9.61 7.62
CA ALA A 277 28.24 -10.91 8.09
C ALA A 277 27.41 -12.03 7.43
N ALA A 278 27.92 -13.27 7.42
CA ALA A 278 27.12 -14.42 7.03
C ALA A 278 25.91 -14.57 7.98
N GLY A 279 24.71 -14.75 7.42
CA GLY A 279 23.44 -14.80 8.13
C GLY A 279 22.88 -13.43 8.55
N GLU A 280 23.57 -12.33 8.25
CA GLU A 280 23.07 -10.99 8.57
C GLU A 280 21.86 -10.64 7.70
N ALA A 281 20.78 -10.19 8.34
CA ALA A 281 19.52 -9.88 7.69
C ALA A 281 19.33 -8.37 7.50
N ILE A 282 18.89 -7.99 6.30
CA ILE A 282 18.40 -6.66 5.97
C ILE A 282 16.88 -6.74 5.94
N TRP A 283 16.22 -6.03 6.86
CA TRP A 283 14.77 -5.92 6.84
C TRP A 283 14.30 -5.12 5.63
N THR A 284 13.24 -5.56 4.95
CA THR A 284 12.70 -4.87 3.76
C THR A 284 11.27 -4.42 3.94
N GLU A 285 10.42 -5.19 4.61
CA GLU A 285 9.02 -4.83 4.79
C GLU A 285 8.41 -5.39 6.09
N SER A 286 7.33 -4.75 6.52
CA SER A 286 6.40 -5.30 7.50
C SER A 286 4.98 -5.14 7.00
N SER A 287 4.19 -6.19 7.14
CA SER A 287 2.75 -6.17 6.87
C SER A 287 1.99 -6.60 8.11
N HIS A 288 1.51 -5.60 8.85
CA HIS A 288 0.66 -5.76 10.02
C HIS A 288 -0.70 -6.36 9.66
N LYS A 289 -1.13 -7.31 10.49
CA LYS A 289 -2.41 -8.00 10.40
C LYS A 289 -3.23 -7.67 11.62
N TYR A 290 -4.54 -7.54 11.43
CA TYR A 290 -5.42 -7.01 12.46
C TYR A 290 -6.48 -8.01 12.86
N GLU A 291 -6.92 -7.93 14.10
CA GLU A 291 -8.21 -8.49 14.49
C GLU A 291 -9.34 -7.59 14.01
N ARG A 292 -10.51 -8.16 13.72
CA ARG A 292 -11.68 -7.40 13.22
C ARG A 292 -11.99 -6.16 14.07
N ALA A 293 -12.04 -6.33 15.38
CA ALA A 293 -12.34 -5.26 16.34
C ALA A 293 -11.24 -4.18 16.39
N GLN A 294 -9.99 -4.52 16.07
CA GLN A 294 -8.89 -3.56 16.09
C GLN A 294 -9.02 -2.53 14.98
N ILE A 295 -9.59 -2.89 13.82
CA ILE A 295 -9.78 -1.96 12.69
C ILE A 295 -10.82 -0.90 13.04
N ALA A 296 -11.99 -1.30 13.55
CA ALA A 296 -13.03 -0.38 13.97
C ALA A 296 -12.49 0.57 15.07
N ALA A 297 -11.85 0.01 16.10
CA ALA A 297 -11.26 0.80 17.18
C ALA A 297 -10.15 1.75 16.70
N LEU A 298 -9.39 1.36 15.67
CA LEU A 298 -8.36 2.19 15.05
C LEU A 298 -8.97 3.43 14.37
N GLY A 299 -10.05 3.25 13.59
CA GLY A 299 -10.79 4.37 13.00
C GLY A 299 -11.45 5.27 14.06
N GLU A 300 -12.06 4.68 15.08
CA GLU A 300 -12.71 5.43 16.18
C GLU A 300 -11.72 6.31 16.95
N ARG A 301 -10.53 5.79 17.28
CA ARG A 301 -9.45 6.59 17.89
C ARG A 301 -8.95 7.72 17.00
N ALA A 302 -9.12 7.59 15.69
CA ALA A 302 -8.78 8.63 14.73
C ALA A 302 -9.90 9.69 14.57
N GLY A 303 -11.08 9.49 15.17
CA GLY A 303 -12.20 10.41 15.10
C GLY A 303 -13.23 10.08 14.02
N PHE A 304 -13.21 8.87 13.49
CA PHE A 304 -14.27 8.34 12.62
C PHE A 304 -15.34 7.61 13.42
N ALA A 305 -16.55 7.46 12.86
CA ALA A 305 -17.55 6.54 13.39
C ALA A 305 -17.62 5.30 12.50
N CYS A 306 -17.47 4.10 13.05
CA CYS A 306 -17.61 2.86 12.29
C CYS A 306 -19.08 2.66 11.89
N ARG A 307 -19.38 2.72 10.59
CA ARG A 307 -20.72 2.46 10.05
C ARG A 307 -20.94 0.95 9.90
N GLU A 308 -20.10 0.31 9.10
CA GLU A 308 -20.23 -1.11 8.75
C GLU A 308 -18.86 -1.75 8.56
N GLN A 309 -18.77 -3.05 8.80
CA GLN A 309 -17.58 -3.86 8.50
C GLN A 309 -17.99 -5.17 7.87
N TRP A 310 -17.44 -5.46 6.70
CA TRP A 310 -17.62 -6.72 5.99
C TRP A 310 -16.31 -7.48 5.95
N VAL A 311 -16.41 -8.80 6.08
CA VAL A 311 -15.24 -9.66 6.03
C VAL A 311 -15.47 -10.81 5.07
N GLU A 312 -14.44 -11.10 4.29
CA GLU A 312 -14.42 -12.24 3.40
C GLU A 312 -13.85 -13.45 4.17
N PRO A 313 -14.63 -14.52 4.38
CA PRO A 313 -14.26 -15.60 5.27
C PRO A 313 -13.04 -16.42 4.81
N GLU A 314 -12.77 -16.56 3.52
CA GLU A 314 -11.68 -17.42 3.04
C GLU A 314 -10.30 -16.75 3.08
N SER A 315 -10.26 -15.47 2.72
CA SER A 315 -9.07 -14.61 2.75
C SER A 315 -8.85 -13.96 4.11
N GLN A 316 -9.86 -13.95 4.99
CA GLN A 316 -9.86 -13.16 6.22
C GLN A 316 -9.41 -11.72 5.95
N PHE A 317 -10.08 -11.06 5.01
CA PHE A 317 -9.86 -9.66 4.68
C PHE A 317 -11.08 -8.84 5.09
N ALA A 318 -10.87 -7.65 5.64
CA ALA A 318 -11.95 -6.74 6.04
C ALA A 318 -12.02 -5.49 5.18
N LEU A 319 -13.23 -5.10 4.80
CA LEU A 319 -13.57 -3.74 4.40
C LEU A 319 -14.35 -3.08 5.53
N THR A 320 -13.88 -1.94 6.02
CA THR A 320 -14.55 -1.18 7.07
C THR A 320 -14.92 0.19 6.52
N LEU A 321 -16.21 0.52 6.58
CA LEU A 321 -16.75 1.79 6.16
C LEU A 321 -16.94 2.70 7.38
N PHE A 322 -16.42 3.90 7.28
CA PHE A 322 -16.43 4.92 8.31
C PHE A 322 -17.15 6.18 7.86
N ASP A 323 -17.91 6.77 8.79
CA ASP A 323 -18.47 8.11 8.68
C ASP A 323 -17.51 9.15 9.25
N VAL A 324 -17.48 10.31 8.59
CA VAL A 324 -16.85 11.53 9.11
C VAL A 324 -17.94 12.38 9.74
N SER A 325 -17.93 12.48 11.08
CA SER A 325 -18.92 13.24 11.87
C SER A 325 -18.44 14.61 12.34
#